data_AF-A0A970XRQ8-F1
#
_entry.id   AF-A0A970XRQ8-F1
#
_cell.length_a   1.000
_cell.length_b   1.000
_cell.length_c   1.000
_cell.angle_alpha   90.00
_cell.angle_beta   90.00
_cell.angle_gamma   90.00
#
_symmetry.space_group_name_H-M   'P 1'
#
loop_
_entity.id
_entity.type
_entity.pdbx_description
1 polymer ?
#
loop_
_entity_poly.entity_id
_entity_poly.type
_entity_poly.pdbx_seq_one_letter_code
_entity_poly.pdbx_strand_id
1 'polypeptide(L)'
;SGRIEICVEAMSEGSRARLANYLRDEHGVDCRVRLSGARQKAVLTLTTAGTRRFQEIVAPYIHPSMEYKLLPGLRGQLALQPELVEPREVLVPARVLDVHVKPKTRSMHRFDIEVAGTHNYFVDGVMVHNSPETTTGGKALKFYASVRIDVRRIETLKDGTDAVGNRTRVKVVKNKMAPPFKQAEFDILFGVGISREGSLIDYGVEHGIVTKSGAWYTYEGDQLGQGKENARRYLRENPEVAAEIEEKILVKLGIREDPDAIGVDPATGEVLDIAPATKSA
;
A
#
# COMPACT_ATOMS: atom_id res chain seq x y z
N SER A 1 -4.11 2.06 -32.09
CA SER A 1 -3.10 1.26 -32.82
C SER A 1 -3.16 -0.23 -32.53
N GLY A 2 -3.85 -0.70 -31.46
CA GLY A 2 -4.04 -2.14 -31.20
C GLY A 2 -2.74 -2.93 -30.97
N ARG A 3 -1.62 -2.23 -30.75
CA ARG A 3 -0.30 -2.81 -30.50
C ARG A 3 -0.03 -2.72 -29.01
N ILE A 4 0.50 -3.81 -28.45
CA ILE A 4 0.95 -3.82 -27.05
C ILE A 4 2.34 -3.18 -26.99
N GLU A 5 2.48 -2.28 -26.01
CA GLU A 5 3.74 -1.68 -25.61
C GLU A 5 3.98 -2.01 -24.13
N ILE A 6 5.11 -2.65 -23.83
CA ILE A 6 5.48 -3.07 -22.46
C ILE A 6 6.72 -2.27 -22.04
N CYS A 7 6.61 -1.49 -20.97
CA CYS A 7 7.76 -0.77 -20.42
C CYS A 7 8.75 -1.76 -19.79
N VAL A 8 9.99 -1.79 -20.30
CA VAL A 8 11.08 -2.68 -19.85
C VAL A 8 12.28 -1.90 -19.30
N GLU A 9 12.05 -0.65 -18.90
CA GLU A 9 13.09 0.27 -18.39
C GLU A 9 13.85 -0.31 -17.19
N ALA A 10 13.17 -1.04 -16.31
CA ALA A 10 13.80 -1.64 -15.13
C ALA A 10 14.77 -2.79 -15.46
N MET A 11 14.75 -3.34 -16.67
CA MET A 11 15.61 -4.45 -17.07
C MET A 11 16.96 -3.94 -17.61
N SER A 12 18.04 -4.69 -17.40
CA SER A 12 19.33 -4.42 -18.06
C SER A 12 19.20 -4.57 -19.58
N GLU A 13 20.06 -3.89 -20.35
CA GLU A 13 20.03 -3.93 -21.81
C GLU A 13 20.12 -5.36 -22.36
N GLY A 14 21.02 -6.19 -21.79
CA GLY A 14 21.13 -7.60 -22.13
C GLY A 14 19.86 -8.40 -21.81
N SER A 15 19.18 -8.09 -20.70
CA SER A 15 17.92 -8.75 -20.33
C SER A 15 16.77 -8.35 -21.26
N ARG A 16 16.72 -7.09 -21.72
CA ARG A 16 15.73 -6.61 -22.70
C ARG A 16 15.87 -7.35 -24.03
N ALA A 17 17.10 -7.49 -24.53
CA ALA A 17 17.38 -8.22 -25.76
C ALA A 17 17.04 -9.72 -25.64
N ARG A 18 17.41 -10.35 -24.52
CA ARG A 18 17.07 -11.76 -24.24
C ARG A 18 15.57 -12.00 -24.18
N LEU A 19 14.82 -11.11 -23.53
CA LEU A 19 13.36 -11.20 -23.47
C LEU A 19 12.74 -11.12 -24.88
N ALA A 20 13.21 -10.20 -25.72
CA ALA A 20 12.73 -10.06 -27.09
C ALA A 20 13.10 -11.24 -27.99
N ASN A 21 14.23 -11.91 -27.75
CA ASN A 21 14.61 -13.14 -28.45
C ASN A 21 13.76 -14.31 -27.97
N TYR A 22 13.65 -14.51 -26.66
CA TYR A 22 12.84 -15.57 -26.06
C TYR A 22 11.39 -15.54 -26.55
N LEU A 23 10.76 -14.37 -26.55
CA LEU A 23 9.39 -14.21 -27.04
C LEU A 23 9.25 -14.53 -28.53
N ARG A 24 10.26 -14.26 -29.36
CA ARG A 24 10.26 -14.63 -30.78
C ARG A 24 10.50 -16.12 -30.98
N ASP A 25 11.50 -16.67 -30.32
CA ASP A 25 12.02 -18.01 -30.58
C ASP A 25 11.08 -19.09 -30.00
N GLU A 26 10.59 -18.92 -28.77
CA GLU A 26 9.77 -19.92 -28.07
C GLU A 26 8.27 -19.74 -28.34
N HIS A 27 7.83 -18.50 -28.47
CA HIS A 27 6.40 -18.16 -28.52
C HIS A 27 5.94 -17.58 -29.86
N GLY A 28 6.85 -17.36 -30.82
CA GLY A 28 6.53 -16.78 -32.11
C GLY A 28 5.98 -15.34 -32.03
N VAL A 29 6.29 -14.62 -30.95
CA VAL A 29 5.78 -13.26 -30.71
C VAL A 29 6.75 -12.23 -31.30
N ASP A 30 6.34 -11.65 -32.43
CA ASP A 30 7.07 -10.56 -33.09
C ASP A 30 7.12 -9.30 -32.22
N CYS A 31 8.28 -9.07 -31.60
CA CYS A 31 8.53 -7.94 -30.72
C CYS A 31 9.89 -7.28 -30.99
N ARG A 32 9.99 -5.98 -30.71
CA ARG A 32 11.23 -5.19 -30.82
C ARG A 32 11.37 -4.25 -29.65
N VAL A 33 12.59 -4.09 -29.14
CA VAL A 33 12.89 -3.09 -28.11
C VAL A 33 13.09 -1.73 -28.79
N ARG A 34 12.41 -0.70 -28.31
CA ARG A 34 12.52 0.69 -28.78
C ARG A 34 12.60 1.64 -27.59
N LEU A 35 13.28 2.76 -27.79
CA LEU A 35 13.20 3.88 -26.86
C LEU A 35 12.01 4.75 -27.27
N SER A 36 11.14 5.08 -26.31
CA SER A 36 9.89 5.81 -26.58
C SER A 36 9.73 7.02 -25.64
N GLY A 37 9.22 8.11 -26.21
CA GLY A 37 8.90 9.37 -25.52
C GLY A 37 10.09 10.30 -25.25
N ALA A 38 9.80 11.50 -24.72
CA ALA A 38 10.79 12.54 -24.43
C ALA A 38 11.86 12.11 -23.40
N ARG A 39 11.53 11.13 -22.55
CA ARG A 39 12.45 10.58 -21.53
C ARG A 39 13.20 9.32 -22.01
N GLN A 40 13.11 8.96 -23.30
CA GLN A 40 13.80 7.81 -23.91
C GLN A 40 13.66 6.51 -23.10
N LYS A 41 12.43 6.17 -22.67
CA LYS A 41 12.20 4.95 -21.89
C LYS A 41 12.25 3.73 -22.79
N ALA A 42 12.88 2.66 -22.34
CA ALA A 42 12.91 1.39 -23.04
C ALA A 42 11.56 0.67 -22.97
N VAL A 43 10.99 0.40 -24.14
CA VAL A 43 9.69 -0.23 -24.32
C VAL A 43 9.82 -1.37 -25.33
N LEU A 44 9.28 -2.53 -24.97
CA LEU A 44 9.07 -3.64 -25.89
C LEU A 44 7.79 -3.39 -26.68
N THR A 45 7.92 -3.15 -27.97
CA THR A 45 6.80 -2.91 -28.90
C THR A 45 6.50 -4.17 -29.68
N LEU A 46 5.25 -4.64 -29.64
CA LEU A 46 4.79 -5.78 -30.40
C LEU A 46 4.18 -5.33 -31.74
N THR A 47 4.35 -6.15 -32.78
CA THR A 47 3.61 -5.95 -34.04
C THR A 47 2.12 -6.27 -33.83
N THR A 48 1.26 -5.98 -34.80
CA THR A 48 -0.16 -6.34 -34.71
C THR A 48 -0.35 -7.87 -34.64
N ALA A 49 0.43 -8.63 -35.42
CA ALA A 49 0.43 -10.10 -35.37
C ALA A 49 1.00 -10.62 -34.04
N GLY A 50 2.15 -10.07 -33.59
CA GLY A 50 2.76 -10.42 -32.31
C GLY A 50 1.85 -10.11 -31.12
N THR A 51 1.09 -9.01 -31.17
CA THR A 51 0.11 -8.63 -30.14
C THR A 51 -0.99 -9.66 -30.01
N ARG A 52 -1.58 -10.10 -31.14
CA ARG A 52 -2.60 -11.16 -31.12
C ARG A 52 -2.03 -12.45 -30.55
N ARG A 53 -0.86 -12.88 -31.04
CA ARG A 53 -0.19 -14.10 -30.59
C ARG A 53 0.13 -14.09 -29.10
N PHE A 54 0.63 -12.96 -28.60
CA PHE A 54 0.88 -12.76 -27.18
C PHE A 54 -0.40 -12.87 -26.34
N GLN A 55 -1.49 -12.26 -26.79
CA GLN A 55 -2.76 -12.34 -26.07
C GLN A 55 -3.39 -13.73 -26.10
N GLU A 56 -3.21 -14.52 -27.16
CA GLU A 56 -3.64 -15.94 -27.21
C GLU A 56 -2.97 -16.77 -26.11
N ILE A 57 -1.70 -16.51 -25.84
CA ILE A 57 -0.93 -17.22 -24.79
C ILE A 57 -1.39 -16.81 -23.40
N VAL A 58 -1.69 -15.52 -23.19
CA VAL A 58 -1.99 -14.98 -21.86
C VAL A 58 -3.47 -15.12 -21.51
N ALA A 59 -4.38 -15.13 -22.49
CA ALA A 59 -5.83 -15.15 -22.28
C ALA A 59 -6.33 -16.23 -21.30
N PRO A 60 -5.82 -17.48 -21.30
CA PRO A 60 -6.23 -18.51 -20.35
C PRO A 60 -5.92 -18.21 -18.88
N TYR A 61 -5.00 -17.29 -18.63
CA TYR A 61 -4.49 -16.93 -17.30
C TYR A 61 -5.02 -15.57 -16.80
N ILE A 62 -5.81 -14.85 -17.60
CA ILE A 62 -6.34 -13.54 -17.21
C ILE A 62 -7.67 -13.69 -16.49
N HIS A 63 -7.74 -13.13 -15.28
CA HIS A 63 -8.97 -13.07 -14.48
C HIS A 63 -10.06 -12.20 -15.13
N PRO A 64 -11.36 -12.52 -14.99
CA PRO A 64 -12.48 -11.77 -15.56
C PRO A 64 -12.45 -10.25 -15.33
N SER A 65 -11.98 -9.81 -14.15
CA SER A 65 -11.85 -8.37 -13.83
C SER A 65 -10.85 -7.61 -14.72
N MET A 66 -9.98 -8.32 -15.44
CA MET A 66 -8.95 -7.76 -16.31
C MET A 66 -9.18 -8.06 -17.79
N GLU A 67 -10.31 -8.69 -18.15
CA GLU A 67 -10.67 -9.04 -19.54
C GLU A 67 -10.72 -7.85 -20.49
N TYR A 68 -11.00 -6.66 -19.97
CA TYR A 68 -11.01 -5.43 -20.77
C TYR A 68 -9.65 -5.15 -21.45
N LYS A 69 -8.55 -5.73 -20.94
CA LYS A 69 -7.20 -5.64 -21.50
C LYS A 69 -6.96 -6.60 -22.68
N LEU A 70 -7.84 -7.59 -22.87
CA LEU A 70 -7.80 -8.51 -23.99
C LEU A 70 -8.59 -7.96 -25.19
N LEU A 71 -8.16 -8.39 -26.38
CA LEU A 71 -8.91 -8.21 -27.61
C LEU A 71 -10.31 -8.82 -27.46
N PRO A 72 -11.36 -8.21 -28.04
CA PRO A 72 -12.74 -8.65 -27.85
C PRO A 72 -12.99 -10.14 -28.13
N GLY A 73 -12.27 -10.74 -29.09
CA GLY A 73 -12.41 -12.16 -29.43
C GLY A 73 -11.65 -13.14 -28.53
N LEU A 74 -10.88 -12.67 -27.54
CA LEU A 74 -10.08 -13.50 -26.63
C LEU A 74 -10.54 -13.40 -25.16
N ARG A 75 -11.66 -12.73 -24.88
CA ARG A 75 -12.23 -12.59 -23.53
C ARG A 75 -12.95 -13.87 -23.10
N GLY A 76 -13.08 -14.10 -21.80
CA GLY A 76 -13.81 -15.25 -21.24
C GLY A 76 -13.11 -16.61 -21.35
N GLN A 77 -11.79 -16.64 -21.58
CA GLN A 77 -11.02 -17.87 -21.76
C GLN A 77 -10.35 -18.39 -20.48
N LEU A 78 -10.66 -17.85 -19.30
CA LEU A 78 -10.02 -18.23 -18.03
C LEU A 78 -10.17 -19.75 -17.79
N ALA A 79 -9.04 -20.45 -17.71
CA ALA A 79 -8.98 -21.90 -17.51
C ALA A 79 -8.29 -22.31 -16.20
N LEU A 80 -7.95 -21.35 -15.33
CA LEU A 80 -7.19 -21.62 -14.11
C LEU A 80 -8.10 -22.16 -13.00
N GLN A 81 -7.92 -23.42 -12.64
CA GLN A 81 -8.51 -24.00 -11.42
C GLN A 81 -7.47 -23.94 -10.29
N PRO A 82 -7.76 -23.30 -9.16
CA PRO A 82 -6.82 -23.28 -8.03
C PRO A 82 -6.77 -24.66 -7.38
N GLU A 83 -5.61 -25.30 -7.45
CA GLU A 83 -5.34 -26.54 -6.71
C GLU A 83 -4.71 -26.20 -5.36
N LEU A 84 -5.37 -26.59 -4.27
CA LEU A 84 -4.83 -26.44 -2.92
C LEU A 84 -3.85 -27.58 -2.66
N VAL A 85 -2.56 -27.27 -2.79
CA VAL A 85 -1.47 -28.22 -2.55
C VAL A 85 -0.90 -28.00 -1.15
N GLU A 86 -0.55 -29.08 -0.45
CA GLU A 86 0.10 -28.96 0.86
C GLU A 86 1.47 -28.24 0.74
N PRO A 87 1.84 -27.39 1.71
CA PRO A 87 3.14 -26.74 1.74
C PRO A 87 4.27 -27.79 1.73
N ARG A 88 5.15 -27.72 0.73
CA ARG A 88 6.34 -28.59 0.63
C ARG A 88 7.60 -27.78 0.36
N GLU A 89 8.70 -28.21 0.97
CA GLU A 89 10.02 -27.68 0.66
C GLU A 89 10.54 -28.34 -0.61
N VAL A 90 10.70 -27.55 -1.68
CA VAL A 90 11.27 -28.01 -2.95
C VAL A 90 12.50 -27.19 -3.27
N LEU A 91 13.60 -27.88 -3.59
CA LEU A 91 14.78 -27.24 -4.14
C LEU A 91 14.46 -26.77 -5.56
N VAL A 92 14.31 -25.46 -5.74
CA VAL A 92 14.11 -24.86 -7.07
C VAL A 92 15.48 -24.55 -7.67
N PRO A 93 15.87 -25.16 -8.80
CA PRO A 93 17.11 -24.81 -9.47
C PRO A 93 17.03 -23.35 -9.95
N ALA A 94 17.78 -22.47 -9.29
CA ALA A 94 17.90 -21.08 -9.71
C ALA A 94 18.92 -20.99 -10.86
N ARG A 95 18.46 -20.71 -12.08
CA ARG A 95 19.36 -20.45 -13.21
C ARG A 95 20.06 -19.11 -12.96
N VAL A 96 21.39 -19.09 -13.05
CA VAL A 96 22.16 -17.84 -12.97
C VAL A 96 21.79 -16.98 -14.18
N LEU A 97 21.03 -15.90 -13.93
CA LEU A 97 20.52 -15.02 -14.97
C LEU A 97 21.60 -14.07 -15.49
N ASP A 98 22.49 -13.62 -14.60
CA ASP A 98 23.56 -12.68 -14.92
C ASP A 98 24.74 -12.79 -13.96
N VAL A 99 25.95 -12.51 -14.45
CA VAL A 99 27.19 -12.50 -13.66
C VAL A 99 27.84 -11.14 -13.85
N HIS A 100 27.93 -10.37 -12.77
CA HIS A 100 28.59 -9.07 -12.77
C HIS A 100 29.77 -9.06 -11.81
N VAL A 101 30.86 -8.40 -12.22
CA VAL A 101 32.00 -8.14 -11.35
C VAL A 101 31.61 -7.03 -10.37
N LYS A 102 31.63 -7.33 -9.07
CA LYS A 102 31.35 -6.35 -8.01
C LYS A 102 32.35 -5.18 -8.15
N PRO A 103 31.89 -3.92 -8.30
CA PRO A 103 32.80 -2.78 -8.33
C PRO A 103 33.60 -2.71 -7.02
N LYS A 104 34.86 -2.25 -7.10
CA LYS A 104 35.72 -2.06 -5.92
C LYS A 104 35.15 -0.95 -5.04
N THR A 105 34.23 -1.30 -4.15
CA THR A 105 33.79 -0.45 -3.04
C THR A 105 34.78 -0.55 -1.89
N ARG A 106 34.94 0.53 -1.10
CA ARG A 106 35.66 0.45 0.19
C ARG A 106 35.10 -0.75 0.97
N SER A 107 35.98 -1.65 1.41
CA SER A 107 35.56 -2.77 2.24
C SER A 107 34.91 -2.22 3.50
N MET A 108 33.60 -2.44 3.64
CA MET A 108 32.95 -2.24 4.93
C MET A 108 33.21 -3.50 5.73
N HIS A 109 33.86 -3.38 6.89
CA HIS A 109 33.98 -4.47 7.86
C HIS A 109 32.60 -4.73 8.47
N ARG A 110 31.75 -5.44 7.73
CA ARG A 110 30.43 -5.87 8.19
C ARG A 110 30.55 -7.33 8.60
N PHE A 111 30.68 -7.55 9.89
CA PHE A 111 30.60 -8.89 10.48
C PHE A 111 29.15 -9.12 10.90
N ASP A 112 28.49 -10.12 10.30
CA ASP A 112 27.23 -10.67 10.81
C ASP A 112 27.63 -11.66 11.90
N ILE A 113 27.37 -11.33 13.16
CA ILE A 113 27.53 -12.26 14.28
C ILE A 113 26.12 -12.72 14.64
N GLU A 114 25.73 -13.87 14.12
CA GLU A 114 24.52 -14.56 14.57
C GLU A 114 24.87 -15.40 15.80
N VAL A 115 24.52 -14.90 16.99
CA VAL A 115 24.33 -15.75 18.16
C VAL A 115 22.85 -16.13 18.18
N ALA A 116 22.55 -17.43 18.27
CA ALA A 116 21.18 -17.94 18.25
C ALA A 116 20.25 -17.09 19.14
N GLY A 117 19.27 -16.42 18.52
CA GLY A 117 18.29 -15.58 19.22
C GLY A 117 18.56 -14.07 19.26
N THR A 118 19.66 -13.55 18.68
CA THR A 118 19.90 -12.09 18.60
C THR A 118 20.37 -11.65 17.20
N HIS A 119 19.68 -10.67 16.60
CA HIS A 119 20.10 -10.05 15.34
C HIS A 119 20.91 -8.78 15.60
N ASN A 120 22.21 -8.93 15.84
CA ASN A 120 23.13 -7.80 16.01
C ASN A 120 24.09 -7.76 14.82
N TYR A 121 24.27 -6.59 14.20
CA TYR A 121 25.28 -6.42 13.16
C TYR A 121 26.16 -5.21 13.46
N PHE A 122 27.47 -5.38 13.25
CA PHE A 122 28.45 -4.30 13.37
C PHE A 122 28.53 -3.53 12.04
N VAL A 123 28.37 -2.21 12.10
CA VAL A 123 28.73 -1.29 11.01
C VAL A 123 29.68 -0.25 11.57
N ASP A 124 30.89 -0.17 11.01
CA ASP A 124 31.89 0.86 11.32
C ASP A 124 32.15 1.06 12.83
N GLY A 125 32.24 -0.04 13.60
CA GLY A 125 32.55 -0.01 15.04
C GLY A 125 31.35 0.23 15.96
N VAL A 126 30.15 0.45 15.43
CA VAL A 126 28.93 0.66 16.21
C VAL A 126 28.04 -0.58 16.18
N MET A 127 27.63 -1.05 17.36
CA MET A 127 26.72 -2.18 17.53
C MET A 127 25.28 -1.73 17.27
N VAL A 128 24.73 -2.08 16.10
CA VAL A 128 23.33 -1.81 15.77
C VAL A 128 22.49 -3.00 16.23
N HIS A 129 21.72 -2.76 17.29
CA HIS A 129 20.72 -3.70 17.77
C HIS A 129 19.54 -3.69 16.80
N ASN A 130 19.33 -4.79 16.06
CA ASN A 130 18.16 -4.94 15.23
C ASN A 130 17.11 -5.77 15.99
N SER A 131 15.83 -5.51 15.73
CA SER A 131 14.77 -6.40 16.22
C SER A 131 15.00 -7.81 15.67
N PRO A 132 14.82 -8.88 16.48
CA PRO A 132 14.92 -10.27 16.02
C PRO A 132 13.84 -10.62 14.97
N GLU A 133 12.86 -9.75 14.75
CA GLU A 133 11.80 -9.96 13.76
C GLU A 133 12.29 -9.73 12.33
N THR A 134 12.46 -10.83 11.59
CA THR A 134 12.80 -10.82 10.15
C THR A 134 11.61 -11.29 9.32
N THR A 135 11.31 -10.57 8.23
CA THR A 135 10.28 -10.99 7.25
C THR A 135 10.85 -12.05 6.31
N THR A 136 10.06 -13.08 5.99
CA THR A 136 10.41 -14.10 4.99
C THR A 136 10.60 -13.47 3.59
N GLY A 137 11.33 -14.15 2.69
CA GLY A 137 11.66 -13.61 1.36
C GLY A 137 12.97 -12.81 1.28
N GLY A 138 13.82 -12.92 2.31
CA GLY A 138 15.17 -12.37 2.32
C GLY A 138 15.23 -10.84 2.39
N LYS A 139 16.41 -10.28 2.10
CA LYS A 139 16.67 -8.83 2.25
C LYS A 139 16.06 -7.99 1.11
N ALA A 140 15.68 -8.59 -0.02
CA ALA A 140 15.23 -7.86 -1.22
C ALA A 140 13.94 -7.05 -0.98
N LEU A 141 12.90 -7.66 -0.38
CA LEU A 141 11.61 -7.01 -0.16
C LEU A 141 11.74 -5.73 0.68
N LYS A 142 12.65 -5.73 1.67
CA LYS A 142 12.96 -4.55 2.48
C LYS A 142 13.41 -3.36 1.64
N PHE A 143 14.13 -3.58 0.55
CA PHE A 143 14.65 -2.51 -0.33
C PHE A 143 13.65 -2.09 -1.41
N TYR A 144 12.95 -3.05 -2.02
CA TYR A 144 12.03 -2.78 -3.13
C TYR A 144 10.67 -2.22 -2.69
N ALA A 145 10.13 -2.62 -1.54
CA ALA A 145 8.81 -2.14 -1.08
C ALA A 145 8.77 -0.61 -0.94
N SER A 146 7.74 0.03 -1.47
CA SER A 146 7.51 1.48 -1.35
C SER A 146 7.00 1.87 0.03
N VAL A 147 6.13 1.03 0.60
CA VAL A 147 5.60 1.18 1.96
C VAL A 147 5.75 -0.17 2.68
N ARG A 148 6.18 -0.14 3.94
CA ARG A 148 6.15 -1.30 4.84
C ARG A 148 5.43 -0.93 6.10
N ILE A 149 4.51 -1.80 6.48
CA ILE A 149 3.60 -1.61 7.59
C ILE A 149 3.83 -2.77 8.56
N ASP A 150 4.08 -2.44 9.82
CA ASP A 150 4.14 -3.38 10.94
C ASP A 150 2.81 -3.31 11.69
N VAL A 151 2.10 -4.43 11.76
CA VAL A 151 0.76 -4.55 12.36
C VAL A 151 0.90 -5.41 13.60
N ARG A 152 0.53 -4.86 14.76
CA ARG A 152 0.63 -5.53 16.05
C ARG A 152 -0.67 -5.40 16.83
N ARG A 153 -1.13 -6.50 17.42
CA ARG A 153 -2.23 -6.46 18.40
C ARG A 153 -1.70 -5.89 19.72
N ILE A 154 -2.38 -4.89 20.27
CA ILE A 154 -2.07 -4.30 21.58
C ILE A 154 -2.90 -4.99 22.65
N GLU A 155 -4.23 -4.90 22.53
CA GLU A 155 -5.17 -5.26 23.59
C GLU A 155 -6.38 -6.00 22.99
N THR A 156 -7.01 -6.86 23.78
CA THR A 156 -8.27 -7.50 23.41
C THR A 156 -9.41 -6.68 23.98
N LEU A 157 -10.28 -6.14 23.12
CA LEU A 157 -11.52 -5.49 23.55
C LEU A 157 -12.49 -6.56 24.07
N LYS A 158 -12.96 -6.36 25.29
CA LYS A 158 -14.00 -7.17 25.91
C LYS A 158 -15.23 -6.31 26.16
N ASP A 159 -16.40 -6.88 25.93
CA ASP A 159 -17.67 -6.30 26.38
C ASP A 159 -18.25 -7.23 27.45
N GLY A 160 -18.15 -6.79 28.70
CA GLY A 160 -18.43 -7.63 29.87
C GLY A 160 -17.50 -8.86 29.94
N THR A 161 -18.02 -10.03 29.60
CA THR A 161 -17.30 -11.31 29.64
C THR A 161 -16.82 -11.81 28.28
N ASP A 162 -17.36 -11.29 27.18
CA ASP A 162 -17.07 -11.76 25.83
C ASP A 162 -15.98 -10.92 25.14
N ALA A 163 -15.09 -11.57 24.41
CA ALA A 163 -14.07 -10.90 23.61
C ALA A 163 -14.66 -10.45 22.27
N VAL A 164 -14.91 -9.14 22.12
CA VAL A 164 -15.61 -8.56 20.97
C VAL A 164 -14.62 -8.14 19.86
N GLY A 165 -13.35 -7.89 20.19
CA GLY A 165 -12.35 -7.52 19.19
C GLY A 165 -10.93 -7.33 19.71
N ASN A 166 -10.08 -6.75 18.87
CA ASN A 166 -8.68 -6.47 19.18
C ASN A 166 -8.32 -5.03 18.80
N ARG A 167 -7.73 -4.27 19.73
CA ARG A 167 -7.07 -3.00 19.43
C ARG A 167 -5.73 -3.28 18.79
N THR A 168 -5.54 -2.73 17.59
CA THR A 168 -4.38 -3.01 16.74
C THR A 168 -3.62 -1.71 16.48
N ARG A 169 -2.30 -1.75 16.67
CA ARG A 169 -1.38 -0.67 16.31
C ARG A 169 -0.71 -1.01 14.99
N VAL A 170 -0.70 -0.02 14.11
CA VAL A 170 -0.09 -0.11 12.80
C VAL A 170 1.00 0.96 12.71
N LYS A 171 2.25 0.53 12.54
CA LYS A 171 3.42 1.41 12.40
C LYS A 171 3.95 1.36 10.98
N VAL A 172 4.10 2.52 10.35
CA VAL A 172 4.71 2.62 9.03
C VAL A 172 6.23 2.59 9.17
N VAL A 173 6.84 1.40 9.10
CA VAL A 173 8.30 1.21 9.28
C VAL A 173 9.10 1.73 8.07
N LYS A 174 8.49 1.75 6.88
CA LYS A 174 9.11 2.32 5.68
C LYS A 174 8.05 3.05 4.87
N ASN A 175 8.36 4.25 4.41
CA ASN A 175 7.53 5.01 3.49
C ASN A 175 8.43 5.78 2.51
N LYS A 176 8.23 5.61 1.21
CA LYS A 176 8.92 6.38 0.15
C LYS A 176 8.11 7.59 -0.36
N MET A 177 6.83 7.70 0.03
CA MET A 177 5.90 8.70 -0.50
C MET A 177 5.63 9.84 0.49
N ALA A 178 5.74 9.56 1.79
CA ALA A 178 5.49 10.52 2.87
C ALA A 178 6.39 10.23 4.08
N PRO A 179 6.39 11.08 5.13
CA PRO A 179 7.21 10.84 6.32
C PRO A 179 6.95 9.45 6.94
N PRO A 180 8.01 8.64 7.17
CA PRO A 180 7.89 7.33 7.79
C PRO A 180 7.67 7.44 9.31
N PHE A 181 7.46 6.29 9.96
CA PHE A 181 7.33 6.10 11.41
C PHE A 181 6.07 6.65 12.08
N LYS A 182 5.11 7.15 11.30
CA LYS A 182 3.76 7.41 11.82
C LYS A 182 3.10 6.11 12.28
N GLN A 183 2.33 6.22 13.35
CA GLN A 183 1.55 5.14 13.93
C GLN A 183 0.06 5.47 13.84
N ALA A 184 -0.75 4.45 13.59
CA ALA A 184 -2.21 4.52 13.63
C ALA A 184 -2.70 3.42 14.57
N GLU A 185 -3.71 3.74 15.37
CA GLU A 185 -4.38 2.77 16.23
C GLU A 185 -5.84 2.68 15.81
N PHE A 186 -6.34 1.45 15.67
CA PHE A 186 -7.75 1.21 15.38
C PHE A 186 -8.19 -0.10 15.98
N ASP A 187 -9.51 -0.20 16.15
CA ASP A 187 -10.14 -1.36 16.75
C ASP A 187 -10.66 -2.29 15.63
N ILE A 188 -10.30 -3.57 15.71
CA ILE A 188 -10.77 -4.63 14.80
C ILE A 188 -11.80 -5.47 15.56
N LEU A 189 -13.06 -5.42 15.14
CA LEU A 189 -14.15 -6.19 15.72
C LEU A 189 -14.31 -7.52 14.99
N PHE A 190 -14.56 -8.60 15.72
CA PHE A 190 -14.80 -9.91 15.10
C PHE A 190 -16.11 -9.91 14.31
N GLY A 191 -16.09 -10.44 13.08
CA GLY A 191 -17.26 -10.50 12.18
C GLY A 191 -17.56 -9.21 11.40
N VAL A 192 -17.07 -8.05 11.85
CA VAL A 192 -17.29 -6.74 11.18
C VAL A 192 -16.03 -6.21 10.50
N GLY A 193 -14.85 -6.47 11.08
CA GLY A 193 -13.58 -5.95 10.59
C GLY A 193 -13.19 -4.64 11.27
N ILE A 194 -12.53 -3.74 10.52
CA ILE A 194 -12.03 -2.46 11.05
C ILE A 194 -13.21 -1.54 11.36
N SER A 195 -13.32 -1.09 12.61
CA SER A 195 -14.39 -0.19 13.03
C SER A 195 -14.08 1.26 12.65
N ARG A 196 -14.67 1.74 11.54
CA ARG A 196 -14.52 3.13 11.09
C ARG A 196 -15.09 4.11 12.12
N GLU A 197 -16.25 3.82 12.67
CA GLU A 197 -16.94 4.65 13.66
C GLU A 197 -16.11 4.76 14.95
N GLY A 198 -15.47 3.66 15.36
CA GLY A 198 -14.57 3.65 16.50
C GLY A 198 -13.35 4.56 16.31
N SER A 199 -12.77 4.57 15.11
CA SER A 199 -11.68 5.47 14.75
C SER A 199 -12.13 6.93 14.68
N LEU A 200 -13.32 7.22 14.15
CA LEU A 200 -13.86 8.58 14.10
C LEU A 200 -14.03 9.19 15.50
N ILE A 201 -14.49 8.40 16.47
CA ILE A 201 -14.62 8.87 17.86
C ILE A 201 -13.24 9.15 18.48
N ASP A 202 -12.27 8.25 18.29
CA ASP A 202 -10.92 8.42 18.85
C ASP A 202 -10.25 9.69 18.29
N TYR A 203 -10.28 9.87 16.97
CA TYR A 203 -9.75 11.07 16.32
C TYR A 203 -10.57 12.33 16.65
N GLY A 204 -11.89 12.20 16.76
CA GLY A 204 -12.78 13.29 17.15
C GLY A 204 -12.45 13.83 18.55
N VAL A 205 -12.14 12.95 19.49
CA VAL A 205 -11.71 13.33 20.84
C VAL A 205 -10.28 13.89 20.84
N GLU A 206 -9.35 13.27 20.12
CA GLU A 206 -7.96 13.74 20.02
C GLU A 206 -7.87 15.16 19.44
N HIS A 207 -8.70 15.47 18.45
CA HIS A 207 -8.75 16.79 17.82
C HIS A 207 -9.76 17.76 18.45
N GLY A 208 -10.41 17.38 19.54
CA GLY A 208 -11.36 18.23 20.29
C GLY A 208 -12.64 18.58 19.55
N ILE A 209 -13.02 17.80 18.54
CA ILE A 209 -14.31 17.92 17.81
C ILE A 209 -15.42 17.26 18.63
N VAL A 210 -15.11 16.13 19.27
CA VAL A 210 -16.00 15.42 20.20
C VAL A 210 -15.49 15.68 21.62
N THR A 211 -16.37 16.16 22.49
CA THR A 211 -16.04 16.41 23.90
C THR A 211 -16.34 15.16 24.73
N LYS A 212 -15.38 14.74 25.56
CA LYS A 212 -15.54 13.63 26.50
C LYS A 212 -15.74 14.17 27.92
N SER A 213 -16.97 14.07 28.44
CA SER A 213 -17.32 14.43 29.82
C SER A 213 -17.45 13.16 30.67
N GLY A 214 -16.31 12.70 31.20
CA GLY A 214 -16.24 11.44 31.96
C GLY A 214 -16.47 10.23 31.04
N ALA A 215 -17.62 9.55 31.22
CA ALA A 215 -18.03 8.43 30.37
C ALA A 215 -18.93 8.86 29.20
N TRP A 216 -19.34 10.13 29.12
CA TRP A 216 -20.23 10.64 28.08
C TRP A 216 -19.45 11.25 26.92
N TYR A 217 -19.91 10.98 25.71
CA TYR A 217 -19.43 11.61 24.48
C TYR A 217 -20.47 12.58 23.95
N THR A 218 -20.07 13.83 23.73
CA THR A 218 -20.94 14.91 23.26
C THR A 218 -20.35 15.54 22.01
N TYR A 219 -21.20 15.80 21.03
CA TYR A 219 -20.86 16.50 19.79
C TYR A 219 -21.82 17.67 19.60
N GLU A 220 -21.30 18.90 19.57
CA GLU A 220 -22.07 20.14 19.33
C GLU A 220 -23.33 20.34 20.21
N GLY A 221 -23.37 19.71 21.38
CA GLY A 221 -24.51 19.75 22.30
C GLY A 221 -25.33 18.47 22.34
N ASP A 222 -25.22 17.62 21.32
CA ASP A 222 -25.89 16.33 21.25
C ASP A 222 -25.08 15.23 21.94
N GLN A 223 -25.77 14.45 22.79
CA GLN A 223 -25.17 13.29 23.43
C GLN A 223 -25.11 12.10 22.46
N LEU A 224 -23.90 11.76 22.02
CA LEU A 224 -23.62 10.57 21.21
C LEU A 224 -23.86 9.28 22.01
N GLY A 225 -23.67 9.33 23.34
CA GLY A 225 -23.98 8.22 24.24
C GLY A 225 -22.97 8.04 25.37
N GLN A 226 -23.32 7.15 26.30
CA GLN A 226 -22.46 6.74 27.41
C GLN A 226 -21.55 5.58 26.98
N GLY A 227 -20.24 5.81 27.02
CA GLY A 227 -19.24 4.84 26.64
C GLY A 227 -19.03 4.75 25.13
N LYS A 228 -17.87 4.20 24.74
CA LYS A 228 -17.43 4.13 23.34
C LYS A 228 -18.36 3.27 22.49
N GLU A 229 -18.91 2.20 23.03
CA GLU A 229 -19.73 1.26 22.26
C GLU A 229 -21.11 1.83 21.91
N ASN A 230 -21.76 2.56 22.83
CA ASN A 230 -23.01 3.24 22.51
C ASN A 230 -22.79 4.38 21.51
N ALA A 231 -21.68 5.13 21.62
CA ALA A 231 -21.33 6.16 20.66
C ALA A 231 -21.07 5.57 19.25
N ARG A 232 -20.45 4.39 19.15
CA ARG A 232 -20.29 3.67 17.88
C ARG A 232 -21.63 3.26 17.28
N ARG A 233 -22.55 2.73 18.10
CA ARG A 233 -23.90 2.35 17.65
C ARG A 233 -24.64 3.58 17.12
N TYR A 234 -24.57 4.71 17.82
CA TYR A 234 -25.20 5.96 17.40
C TYR A 234 -24.67 6.45 16.04
N LEU A 235 -23.35 6.46 15.83
CA LEU A 235 -22.75 6.86 14.56
C LEU A 235 -23.06 5.88 13.41
N ARG A 236 -23.30 4.60 13.73
CA ARG A 236 -23.73 3.61 12.74
C ARG A 236 -25.18 3.82 12.32
N GLU A 237 -26.04 4.20 13.26
CA GLU A 237 -27.46 4.50 13.01
C GLU A 237 -27.65 5.86 12.32
N ASN A 238 -26.73 6.82 12.55
CA ASN A 238 -26.78 8.18 12.00
C ASN A 238 -25.55 8.45 11.11
N PRO A 239 -25.52 7.95 9.87
CA PRO A 239 -24.37 8.10 8.98
C PRO A 239 -24.11 9.56 8.56
N GLU A 240 -25.14 10.43 8.61
CA GLU A 240 -25.00 11.87 8.30
C GLU A 240 -24.07 12.56 9.30
N VAL A 241 -24.30 12.35 10.61
CA VAL A 241 -23.45 12.87 11.68
C VAL A 241 -22.03 12.30 11.59
N ALA A 242 -21.90 11.02 11.22
CA ALA A 242 -20.59 10.40 11.04
C ALA A 242 -19.79 11.03 9.88
N ALA A 243 -20.46 11.37 8.78
CA ALA A 243 -19.83 12.05 7.64
C ALA A 243 -19.43 13.49 7.98
N GLU A 244 -20.25 14.20 8.74
CA GLU A 244 -19.93 15.56 9.20
C GLU A 244 -18.69 15.58 10.12
N ILE A 245 -18.63 14.66 11.08
CA ILE A 245 -17.47 14.51 11.96
C ILE A 245 -16.23 14.13 11.15
N GLU A 246 -16.36 13.25 10.17
CA GLU A 246 -15.25 12.87 9.29
C GLU A 246 -14.71 14.08 8.50
N GLU A 247 -15.59 14.90 7.92
CA GLU A 247 -15.18 16.08 7.17
C GLU A 247 -14.41 17.06 8.07
N LYS A 248 -14.95 17.36 9.26
CA LYS A 248 -14.29 18.23 10.25
C LYS A 248 -12.93 17.69 10.67
N ILE A 249 -12.78 16.37 10.81
CA ILE A 249 -11.49 15.71 11.09
C ILE A 249 -10.52 15.86 9.91
N LEU A 250 -10.97 15.62 8.67
CA LEU A 250 -10.13 15.68 7.47
C LEU A 250 -9.62 17.09 7.17
N VAL A 251 -10.47 18.09 7.36
CA VAL A 251 -10.12 19.52 7.25
C VAL A 251 -9.05 19.87 8.30
N LYS A 252 -9.25 19.46 9.55
CA LYS A 252 -8.30 19.74 10.64
C LYS A 252 -6.96 19.03 10.47
N LEU A 253 -6.96 17.87 9.81
CA LEU A 253 -5.75 17.12 9.44
C LEU A 253 -5.08 17.66 8.16
N GLY A 254 -5.69 18.63 7.47
CA GLY A 254 -5.17 19.23 6.23
C GLY A 254 -5.15 18.26 5.04
N ILE A 255 -6.01 17.23 5.06
CA ILE A 255 -6.14 16.26 3.97
C ILE A 255 -7.17 16.75 2.94
N ARG A 256 -8.21 17.44 3.41
CA ARG A 256 -9.15 18.20 2.58
C ARG A 256 -8.95 19.69 2.81
N GLU A 257 -9.16 20.47 1.76
CA GLU A 257 -9.23 21.93 1.86
C GLU A 257 -10.54 22.28 2.58
N ASP A 258 -10.47 23.25 3.49
CA ASP A 258 -11.64 23.72 4.24
C ASP A 258 -12.62 24.40 3.27
N PRO A 259 -13.86 23.93 3.15
CA PRO A 259 -14.85 24.59 2.30
C PRO A 259 -15.15 26.03 2.75
N ASP A 260 -14.91 26.38 4.03
CA ASP A 260 -15.09 27.74 4.57
C ASP A 260 -13.81 28.61 4.45
N ALA A 261 -12.66 28.04 4.07
CA ALA A 261 -11.44 28.83 3.82
C ALA A 261 -11.44 29.50 2.44
N ILE A 262 -12.32 29.08 1.53
CA ILE A 262 -12.64 29.89 0.36
C ILE A 262 -13.69 30.89 0.83
N GLY A 263 -13.22 32.05 1.31
CA GLY A 263 -14.08 33.18 1.62
C GLY A 263 -14.85 33.61 0.37
N VAL A 264 -16.01 33.00 0.15
CA VAL A 264 -17.00 33.43 -0.82
C VAL A 264 -18.08 34.13 -0.02
N ASP A 265 -18.15 35.45 -0.15
CA ASP A 265 -19.25 36.24 0.40
C ASP A 265 -20.56 35.77 -0.27
N PRO A 266 -21.54 35.24 0.50
CA PRO A 266 -22.78 34.69 -0.07
C PRO A 266 -23.66 35.74 -0.75
N ALA A 267 -23.35 37.04 -0.65
CA ALA A 267 -24.09 38.11 -1.32
C ALA A 267 -23.49 38.54 -2.67
N THR A 268 -22.18 38.42 -2.87
CA THR A 268 -21.46 39.01 -4.03
C THR A 268 -20.65 38.02 -4.86
N GLY A 269 -20.36 36.82 -4.35
CA GLY A 269 -19.67 35.77 -5.11
C GLY A 269 -18.22 36.09 -5.49
N GLU A 270 -17.60 37.10 -4.90
CA GLU A 270 -16.17 37.40 -5.10
C GLU A 270 -15.30 36.48 -4.23
N VAL A 271 -14.23 35.98 -4.84
CA VAL A 271 -13.20 35.15 -4.19
C VAL A 271 -12.18 36.09 -3.56
N LEU A 272 -12.08 36.11 -2.23
CA LEU A 272 -11.03 36.88 -1.56
C LEU A 272 -9.70 36.12 -1.66
N ASP A 273 -8.71 36.71 -2.34
CA ASP A 273 -7.34 36.21 -2.40
C ASP A 273 -6.70 36.25 -1.00
N ILE A 274 -6.66 35.10 -0.31
CA ILE A 274 -5.91 34.98 0.93
C ILE A 274 -4.52 34.40 0.62
N ALA A 275 -3.48 35.18 0.93
CA ALA A 275 -2.08 34.83 0.76
C ALA A 275 -1.74 33.47 1.40
N PRO A 276 -0.82 32.67 0.80
CA PRO A 276 -0.52 31.33 1.29
C PRO A 276 0.05 31.39 2.71
N ALA A 277 -0.65 30.71 3.63
CA ALA A 277 -0.20 30.51 5.00
C ALA A 277 1.22 29.93 5.00
N THR A 278 2.13 30.68 5.62
CA THR A 278 3.53 30.31 5.81
C THR A 278 3.60 28.97 6.55
N LYS A 279 4.22 27.97 5.92
CA LYS A 279 4.54 26.69 6.58
C LYS A 279 5.49 26.97 7.76
N SER A 280 5.00 26.85 8.99
CA SER A 280 5.84 26.80 10.18
C SER A 280 6.51 25.43 10.29
N ALA A 281 7.81 25.47 10.58
CA ALA A 281 8.77 24.36 10.62
C ALA A 281 8.44 23.24 11.63
#